data_AF-A0A1V6DNY1-F1
#
_entry.id   AF-A0A1V6DNY1-F1
#
_cell.length_a   1.000
_cell.length_b   1.000
_cell.length_c   1.000
_cell.angle_alpha   90.00
_cell.angle_beta   90.00
_cell.angle_gamma   90.00
#
_symmetry.space_group_name_H-M   'P 1'
#
loop_
_entity.id
_entity.type
_entity.pdbx_description
1 polymer ?
#
loop_
_entity_poly.entity_id
_entity_poly.type
_entity_poly.pdbx_seq_one_letter_code
_entity_poly.pdbx_strand_id
1 'polypeptide(L)' 'MFLVQDGAVKMVPVEIGIQDTTHIEIKSGIKSGDEVVSGSYAAISRLLKDGSRILVEKSTAPASK' A
#
# COMPACT_ATOMS: atom_id res chain seq x y z
N MET A 1 -6.44 -1.11 -3.29
CA MET A 1 -5.06 -0.96 -2.80
C MET A 1 -4.50 0.37 -3.27
N PHE A 2 -3.68 1.07 -2.48
CA PHE A 2 -2.96 2.25 -2.95
C PHE A 2 -1.53 1.86 -3.34
N LEU A 3 -1.18 2.05 -4.62
CA LEU A 3 0.16 1.86 -5.15
C LEU A 3 0.89 3.20 -5.23
N VAL A 4 2.19 3.18 -4.98
CA VAL A 4 3.05 4.33 -5.19
C VAL A 4 3.56 4.33 -6.64
N GLN A 5 3.26 5.41 -7.37
CA GLN A 5 3.73 5.62 -8.74
C GLN A 5 4.14 7.09 -8.91
N ASP A 6 5.40 7.31 -9.30
CA ASP A 6 5.92 8.64 -9.68
C ASP A 6 5.68 9.75 -8.64
N GLY A 7 5.77 9.42 -7.34
CA GLY A 7 5.55 10.37 -6.24
C GLY A 7 4.07 10.70 -5.98
N ALA A 8 3.16 9.89 -6.49
CA ALA A 8 1.74 9.94 -6.18
C ALA A 8 1.21 8.54 -5.82
N VAL A 9 0.02 8.50 -5.22
CA VAL A 9 -0.69 7.24 -4.97
C VAL A 9 -1.74 7.01 -6.04
N LYS A 10 -1.85 5.76 -6.49
CA LYS A 10 -2.88 5.30 -7.41
C LYS A 10 -3.75 4.26 -6.72
N MET A 11 -5.07 4.49 -6.73
CA MET A 11 -6.02 3.51 -6.21
C MET A 11 -6.25 2.43 -7.27
N VAL A 12 -5.88 1.20 -6.94
CA VAL A 12 -6.02 0.04 -7.83
C VAL A 12 -6.98 -0.98 -7.20
N PRO A 13 -8.01 -1.46 -7.93
CA PRO A 13 -8.84 -2.55 -7.47
C PRO A 13 -8.00 -3.82 -7.35
N VAL A 14 -8.18 -4.56 -6.26
CA VAL A 14 -7.50 -5.84 -6.02
C VAL A 14 -8.52 -6.91 -5.72
N GLU A 15 -8.22 -8.12 -6.16
CA GLU A 15 -8.99 -9.30 -5.83
C GLU A 15 -8.33 -10.01 -4.66
N ILE A 16 -9.08 -10.21 -3.58
CA ILE A 16 -8.62 -10.91 -2.39
C ILE A 16 -9.05 -12.38 -2.42
N GLY A 17 -8.19 -13.24 -1.91
CA GLY A 17 -8.44 -14.66 -1.75
C GLY A 17 -8.82 -15.01 -0.32
N ILE A 18 -8.09 -15.95 0.25
CA ILE A 18 -8.26 -16.36 1.65
C ILE A 18 -7.62 -15.29 2.54
N GLN A 19 -8.30 -14.96 3.65
CA GLN A 19 -7.75 -14.03 4.64
C GLN A 19 -7.97 -14.57 6.05
N ASP A 20 -7.07 -14.19 6.95
CA ASP A 20 -7.16 -14.39 8.39
C ASP A 20 -7.05 -13.04 9.13
N THR A 21 -6.90 -13.08 10.45
CA THR A 21 -6.84 -11.89 11.31
C THR A 21 -5.60 -11.02 11.07
N THR A 22 -4.56 -11.58 10.45
CA THR A 22 -3.22 -11.01 10.31
C THR A 22 -2.78 -10.87 8.86
N HIS A 23 -3.29 -11.71 7.96
CA HIS A 23 -2.85 -11.79 6.57
C HIS A 23 -4.05 -11.86 5.62
N ILE A 24 -3.89 -11.24 4.46
CA ILE A 24 -4.85 -11.27 3.36
C ILE A 24 -4.09 -11.74 2.12
N GLU A 25 -4.59 -12.79 1.48
CA GLU A 25 -4.09 -13.23 0.19
C GLU A 25 -4.60 -12.31 -0.93
N ILE A 26 -3.70 -11.89 -1.82
CA ILE A 26 -4.07 -11.10 -3.01
C ILE A 26 -3.91 -11.95 -4.25
N LYS A 27 -5.01 -12.17 -4.96
CA LYS A 27 -5.08 -12.97 -6.19
C LYS A 27 -4.70 -12.16 -7.42
N SER A 28 -5.15 -10.92 -7.50
CA SER A 28 -4.94 -10.07 -8.67
C SER A 28 -4.99 -8.57 -8.32
N GLY A 29 -4.47 -7.73 -9.22
CA GLY A 29 -4.51 -6.26 -9.11
C GLY A 29 -3.20 -5.60 -8.66
N ILE A 30 -2.21 -6.36 -8.20
CA ILE A 30 -0.85 -5.88 -7.94
C ILE A 30 0.18 -6.87 -8.47
N LYS A 31 1.41 -6.40 -8.73
CA LYS A 31 2.53 -7.20 -9.21
C LYS A 31 3.65 -7.23 -8.18
N SER A 32 4.50 -8.26 -8.26
CA SER A 32 5.74 -8.29 -7.49
C SER A 32 6.62 -7.08 -7.84
N GLY A 33 7.06 -6.37 -6.82
CA GLY A 33 7.85 -5.14 -6.96
C GLY A 33 7.04 -3.85 -6.90
N ASP A 34 5.70 -3.93 -6.89
CA ASP A 34 4.87 -2.75 -6.67
C ASP A 34 5.00 -2.26 -5.22
N GLU A 35 5.31 -0.98 -5.04
CA GLU A 35 5.30 -0.33 -3.73
C GLU A 35 3.86 -0.01 -3.32
N VAL A 36 3.44 -0.51 -2.15
CA VAL A 36 2.11 -0.31 -1.58
C VAL A 36 2.18 0.63 -0.38
N VAL A 37 1.12 1.41 -0.18
CA VAL A 37 1.00 2.21 1.04
C VAL A 37 0.46 1.35 2.18
N SER A 38 1.26 1.18 3.23
CA SER A 38 0.87 0.52 4.48
C SER A 38 0.78 1.52 5.63
N GLY A 39 -0.24 1.38 6.49
CA GLY A 39 -0.46 2.27 7.62
C GLY A 39 -1.83 2.08 8.24
N SER A 40 -2.18 2.91 9.22
CA SER A 40 -3.50 2.84 9.84
C SER A 40 -4.59 3.19 8.83
N TYR A 41 -5.65 2.39 8.80
CA TYR A 41 -6.78 2.61 7.89
C TYR A 41 -7.37 4.02 8.04
N ALA A 42 -7.48 4.51 9.29
CA ALA A 42 -7.99 5.85 9.58
C ALA A 42 -7.13 6.97 8.97
N ALA A 43 -5.80 6.83 8.98
CA ALA A 43 -4.92 7.81 8.33
C ALA A 43 -5.05 7.72 6.81
N ILE A 44 -4.96 6.52 6.24
CA ILE A 44 -5.02 6.29 4.79
C ILE A 44 -6.34 6.83 4.21
N SER A 45 -7.48 6.45 4.79
CA SER A 45 -8.81 6.84 4.29
C SER A 45 -9.12 8.34 4.39
N ARG A 46 -8.49 9.05 5.33
CA ARG A 46 -8.71 10.49 5.53
C ARG A 46 -7.72 11.36 4.74
N LEU A 47 -6.48 10.90 4.60
CA LEU A 47 -5.37 11.68 4.04
C LEU A 47 -5.14 11.39 2.57
N LEU A 48 -5.39 10.15 2.12
CA LEU A 48 -5.10 9.72 0.75
C LEU A 48 -6.37 9.62 -0.08
N LYS A 49 -6.27 10.12 -1.30
CA LYS A 49 -7.23 9.96 -2.39
C LYS A 49 -6.48 9.49 -3.62
N ASP A 50 -7.21 9.02 -4.62
CA ASP A 50 -6.59 8.69 -5.91
C ASP A 50 -5.87 9.92 -6.49
N GLY A 51 -4.63 9.73 -6.92
CA GLY A 51 -3.76 10.80 -7.43
C GLY A 51 -3.15 11.71 -6.37
N SER A 52 -3.34 11.45 -5.08
CA SER A 52 -2.71 12.25 -4.03
C SER A 52 -1.18 12.19 -4.14
N ARG A 53 -0.54 13.36 -4.11
CA ARG A 53 0.93 13.43 -4.10
C ARG A 53 1.45 12.99 -2.73
N ILE A 54 2.52 12.22 -2.75
CA ILE A 54 3.17 11.73 -1.54
C ILE A 54 4.67 11.93 -1.63
N LEU A 55 5.31 12.04 -0.47
CA LEU A 55 6.76 11.94 -0.35
C LEU A 55 7.05 10.58 0.26
N VAL A 56 7.78 9.75 -0.49
CA VAL A 56 8.28 8.48 0.04
C VAL A 56 9.55 8.80 0.82
N GLU A 57 9.42 8.92 2.14
CA GLU A 57 10.60 8.84 2.99
C GLU A 57 11.03 7.38 3.02
N LYS A 58 12.22 7.09 2.45
CA LYS A 58 12.87 5.79 2.60
C LYS A 58 13.19 5.61 4.09
N SER A 59 12.25 5.02 4.82
CA SER A 59 12.53 4.56 6.18
C SER A 59 13.59 3.48 6.05
N THR A 60 14.83 3.81 6.39
CA THR A 60 15.86 2.82 6.70
C THR A 60 15.30 1.94 7.80
N ALA A 61 14.83 0.75 7.43
CA ALA A 61 14.40 -0.24 8.41
C ALA A 61 15.52 -0.42 9.45
N PRO A 62 15.22 -0.43 10.76
CA PRO A 62 16.21 -0.82 11.74
C PRO A 62 16.61 -2.25 11.43
N ALA A 63 17.91 -2.47 11.16
CA ALA A 63 18.49 -3.79 11.07
C ALA A 63 18.09 -4.57 12.32
N SER A 64 17.31 -5.65 12.13
CA SER A 64 17.06 -6.64 13.16
C SER A 64 18.42 -7.15 13.66
N LYS A 65 18.69 -6.94 14.95
CA LYS A 65 19.83 -7.55 15.65
C LYS A 65 19.38 -8.81 16.36
#